data_AF-A0A957BD00-F1
#
_entry.id   AF-A0A957BD00-F1
#
_cell.length_a   1.000
_cell.length_b   1.000
_cell.length_c   1.000
_cell.angle_alpha   90.00
_cell.angle_beta   90.00
_cell.angle_gamma   90.00
#
_symmetry.space_group_name_H-M   'P 1'
#
loop_
_entity.id
_entity.type
_entity.pdbx_description
1 polymer ?
#
loop_
_entity_poly.entity_id
_entity_poly.type
_entity_poly.pdbx_seq_one_letter_code
_entity_poly.pdbx_strand_id
1 'polypeptide(L)'
;QGLFDLQANVPSSELRLLAVTAQLVTRSDVHPNLVRLMMREAIHIHHGADWMQTAGTFPSAAFTDLPLHSEARRYLREGDNWFESNFPFVLATFIDRLIVVLLPLFSIYTIFRSILPVYSLNVQLQTTRWYTTISAIDRHIDTMTLEETEHAEQQLDRLQHDVTHRITLPFLFMGSVYTLKIHIRLVKTRLEDHRAALLRQAQTSATTEEST
;
A
#
# COMPACT_ATOMS: atom_id res chain seq x y z
N GLN A 1 68.01 0.72 22.95
CA GLN A 1 67.59 -0.66 23.25
C GLN A 1 66.34 -0.90 22.43
N GLY A 2 66.33 -1.90 21.55
CA GLY A 2 65.39 -1.96 20.42
C GLY A 2 65.07 -3.38 19.99
N LEU A 3 64.00 -3.46 19.20
CA LEU A 3 63.00 -4.51 19.14
C LEU A 3 63.28 -5.63 18.12
N PHE A 4 64.46 -6.22 18.28
CA PHE A 4 65.07 -7.34 17.54
C PHE A 4 65.86 -6.97 16.29
N ASP A 5 67.14 -7.31 16.20
CA ASP A 5 68.20 -7.83 17.10
C ASP A 5 69.53 -7.52 16.33
N LEU A 6 70.67 -8.17 16.44
CA LEU A 6 70.81 -9.50 15.85
C LEU A 6 72.25 -10.01 16.00
N GLN A 7 73.00 -9.57 17.03
CA GLN A 7 74.35 -10.14 17.20
C GLN A 7 74.81 -10.52 18.61
N ALA A 8 74.42 -9.84 19.69
CA ALA A 8 74.92 -10.25 21.02
C ALA A 8 74.14 -9.72 22.22
N ASN A 9 73.15 -8.85 22.05
CA ASN A 9 72.67 -8.02 23.16
C ASN A 9 71.43 -8.59 23.86
N VAL A 10 71.38 -9.91 24.01
CA VAL A 10 70.43 -10.59 24.89
C VAL A 10 70.96 -10.43 26.31
N PRO A 11 70.20 -9.81 27.23
CA PRO A 11 70.67 -9.64 28.59
C PRO A 11 70.88 -11.02 29.24
N SER A 12 72.02 -11.20 29.90
CA SER A 12 72.40 -12.45 30.58
C SER A 12 71.52 -12.79 31.79
N SER A 13 70.55 -11.93 32.12
CA SER A 13 69.65 -12.04 33.26
C SER A 13 68.33 -11.36 32.93
N GLU A 14 67.24 -11.80 33.57
CA GLU A 14 65.93 -11.17 33.45
C GLU A 14 66.02 -9.66 33.79
N LEU A 15 65.66 -8.82 32.81
CA LEU A 15 65.55 -7.38 33.02
C LEU A 15 64.10 -7.03 33.38
N ARG A 16 63.92 -6.39 34.54
CA ARG A 16 62.66 -5.73 34.86
C ARG A 16 62.63 -4.37 34.16
N LEU A 17 61.77 -4.27 33.15
CA LEU A 17 61.58 -3.06 32.37
C LEU A 17 60.27 -2.36 32.78
N LEU A 18 60.24 -1.05 32.61
CA LEU A 18 59.02 -0.27 32.73
C LEU A 18 58.31 -0.26 31.37
N ALA A 19 57.03 -0.61 31.37
CA ALA A 19 56.16 -0.53 30.21
C ALA A 19 55.10 0.56 30.43
N VAL A 20 54.75 1.27 29.36
CA VAL A 20 53.68 2.27 29.36
C VAL A 20 52.46 1.66 28.67
N THR A 21 51.29 1.82 29.29
CA THR A 21 50.01 1.38 28.71
C THR A 21 49.44 2.48 27.82
N ALA A 22 49.16 2.16 26.56
CA ALA A 22 48.41 3.05 25.67
C ALA A 22 46.92 3.02 26.02
N GLN A 23 46.30 4.20 26.14
CA GLN A 23 44.86 4.34 26.42
C GLN A 23 44.17 5.03 25.25
N LEU A 24 43.05 4.45 24.79
CA LEU A 24 42.17 5.07 23.80
C LEU A 24 41.14 5.93 24.52
N VAL A 25 41.20 7.25 24.32
CA VAL A 25 40.39 8.23 25.05
C VAL A 25 39.47 8.99 24.10
N THR A 26 38.21 9.12 24.47
CA THR A 26 37.21 9.92 23.77
C THR A 26 36.67 11.01 24.70
N ARG A 27 36.05 12.05 24.12
CA ARG A 27 35.28 13.00 24.93
C ARG A 27 34.02 12.33 25.49
N SER A 28 33.49 12.89 26.58
CA SER A 28 32.27 12.41 27.24
C SER A 28 30.99 12.67 26.46
N ASP A 29 31.02 13.58 25.48
CA ASP A 29 29.89 13.95 24.62
C ASP A 29 29.80 13.12 23.34
N VAL A 30 30.73 12.18 23.12
CA VAL A 30 30.72 11.32 21.94
C VAL A 30 29.51 10.41 21.97
N HIS A 31 28.83 10.31 20.83
CA HIS A 31 27.65 9.48 20.70
C HIS A 31 27.96 8.01 21.07
N PRO A 32 27.16 7.35 21.95
CA PRO A 32 27.38 5.99 22.41
C PRO A 32 27.72 4.96 21.30
N ASN A 33 27.00 5.04 20.17
CA ASN A 33 27.24 4.16 19.01
C ASN A 33 28.64 4.32 18.38
N LEU A 34 29.25 5.50 18.43
CA LEU A 34 30.60 5.71 17.92
C LEU A 34 31.63 5.09 18.84
N VAL A 35 31.47 5.22 20.16
CA VAL A 35 32.32 4.54 21.15
C VAL A 35 32.25 3.03 20.94
N ARG A 36 31.04 2.50 20.72
CA ARG A 36 30.83 1.07 20.43
C ARG A 36 31.52 0.64 19.12
N LEU A 37 31.42 1.44 18.05
CA LEU A 37 32.12 1.17 16.79
C LEU A 37 33.64 1.21 16.94
N MET A 38 34.18 2.20 17.66
CA MET A 38 35.61 2.29 17.95
C MET A 38 36.11 1.07 18.71
N MET A 39 35.35 0.59 19.70
CA MET A 39 35.67 -0.64 20.41
C MET A 39 35.66 -1.85 19.48
N ARG A 40 34.66 -1.98 18.59
CA ARG A 40 34.61 -3.08 17.62
C ARG A 40 35.87 -3.12 16.75
N GLU A 41 36.23 -2.00 16.16
CA GLU A 41 37.41 -1.93 15.30
C GLU A 41 38.71 -2.09 16.10
N ALA A 42 38.79 -1.58 17.33
CA ALA A 42 39.93 -1.78 18.22
C ALA A 42 40.13 -3.26 18.57
N ILE A 43 39.05 -3.99 18.89
CA ILE A 43 39.12 -5.45 19.06
C ILE A 43 39.53 -6.08 17.73
N HIS A 44 38.87 -5.78 16.62
CA HIS A 44 39.17 -6.37 15.32
C HIS A 44 40.64 -6.18 14.89
N ILE A 45 41.24 -5.03 15.16
CA ILE A 45 42.64 -4.74 14.80
C ILE A 45 43.63 -5.36 15.80
N HIS A 46 43.33 -5.31 17.11
CA HIS A 46 44.32 -5.64 18.15
C HIS A 46 44.06 -6.93 18.93
N HIS A 47 43.00 -7.71 18.62
CA HIS A 47 42.69 -8.97 19.32
C HIS A 47 43.72 -10.09 19.06
N GLY A 48 44.51 -9.98 17.99
CA GLY A 48 45.54 -10.97 17.63
C GLY A 48 46.64 -11.08 18.68
N ALA A 49 47.32 -12.22 18.72
CA ALA A 49 48.56 -12.32 19.47
C ALA A 49 49.62 -11.45 18.80
N ASP A 50 50.26 -10.58 19.57
CA ASP A 50 51.45 -9.85 19.15
C ASP A 50 52.62 -10.23 20.06
N TRP A 51 53.85 -9.96 19.66
CA TRP A 51 55.05 -10.33 20.44
C TRP A 51 55.13 -9.58 21.80
N MET A 52 54.31 -8.54 22.01
CA MET A 52 54.12 -7.83 23.29
C MET A 52 52.95 -8.35 24.12
N GLN A 53 51.99 -9.08 23.52
CA GLN A 53 50.68 -9.31 24.11
C GLN A 53 50.08 -10.67 23.69
N THR A 54 49.62 -11.44 24.67
CA THR A 54 48.91 -12.70 24.40
C THR A 54 47.59 -12.43 23.69
N ALA A 55 47.21 -13.28 22.73
CA ALA A 55 45.93 -13.16 22.01
C ALA A 55 44.76 -12.97 22.98
N GLY A 56 43.86 -12.03 22.68
CA GLY A 56 42.67 -11.76 23.49
C GLY A 56 42.91 -11.04 24.82
N THR A 57 44.14 -10.58 25.11
CA THR A 57 44.42 -9.75 26.31
C THR A 57 44.20 -8.26 26.09
N PHE A 58 44.09 -7.82 24.84
CA PHE A 58 43.84 -6.44 24.46
C PHE A 58 42.79 -6.36 23.35
N PRO A 59 41.94 -5.33 23.31
CA PRO A 59 41.74 -4.24 24.29
C PRO A 59 41.22 -4.72 25.65
N SER A 60 41.65 -4.08 26.75
CA SER A 60 41.19 -4.42 28.11
C SER A 60 40.75 -3.20 28.91
N ALA A 61 39.97 -3.45 29.97
CA ALA A 61 39.62 -2.44 30.97
C ALA A 61 40.70 -2.28 32.07
N ALA A 62 41.77 -3.07 32.02
CA ALA A 62 42.85 -3.04 33.01
C ALA A 62 43.78 -1.84 32.78
N PHE A 63 44.41 -1.36 33.85
CA PHE A 63 45.40 -0.27 33.79
C PHE A 63 44.85 1.02 33.12
N THR A 64 43.57 1.33 33.36
CA THR A 64 42.92 2.57 32.91
C THR A 64 42.95 3.61 34.02
N ASP A 65 43.49 4.79 33.72
CA ASP A 65 43.55 5.91 34.67
C ASP A 65 42.29 6.80 34.62
N LEU A 66 41.48 6.63 33.56
CA LEU A 66 40.26 7.38 33.30
C LEU A 66 39.01 6.51 33.49
N PRO A 67 37.86 7.12 33.86
CA PRO A 67 36.62 6.37 34.02
C PRO A 67 36.21 5.74 32.69
N LEU A 68 36.01 4.42 32.70
CA LEU A 68 35.62 3.67 31.52
C LEU A 68 34.18 4.04 31.10
N HIS A 69 34.02 4.40 29.83
CA HIS A 69 32.70 4.69 29.25
C HIS A 69 31.76 3.48 29.38
N SER A 70 30.48 3.72 29.69
CA SER A 70 29.48 2.67 29.91
C SER A 70 29.39 1.69 28.73
N GLU A 71 29.37 2.23 27.51
CA GLU A 71 29.37 1.43 26.28
C GLU A 71 30.64 0.59 26.08
N ALA A 72 31.83 1.14 26.38
CA ALA A 72 33.06 0.37 26.25
C ALA A 72 33.08 -0.81 27.22
N ARG A 73 32.61 -0.60 28.45
CA ARG A 73 32.44 -1.66 29.45
C ARG A 73 31.43 -2.72 29.00
N ARG A 74 30.31 -2.29 28.40
CA ARG A 74 29.27 -3.19 27.88
C ARG A 74 29.82 -4.04 26.74
N TYR A 75 30.50 -3.40 25.79
CA TYR A 75 31.09 -4.07 24.63
C TYR A 75 32.14 -5.11 25.02
N LEU A 76 33.02 -4.82 25.99
CA LEU A 76 34.01 -5.78 26.48
C LEU A 76 33.40 -7.02 27.15
N ARG A 77 32.16 -6.94 27.65
CA ARG A 77 31.46 -8.08 28.27
C ARG A 77 30.58 -8.85 27.31
N GLU A 78 29.82 -8.13 26.50
CA GLU A 78 28.71 -8.68 25.71
C GLU A 78 29.07 -8.82 24.22
N GLY A 79 30.08 -8.09 23.74
CA GLY A 79 30.52 -8.10 22.35
C GLY A 79 29.53 -7.44 21.39
N ASP A 80 29.50 -7.94 20.15
CA ASP A 80 28.58 -7.45 19.14
C ASP A 80 27.14 -7.93 19.35
N ASN A 81 26.18 -7.01 19.27
CA ASN A 81 24.77 -7.36 19.24
C ASN A 81 24.43 -8.06 17.91
N TRP A 82 23.54 -9.06 17.94
CA TRP A 82 23.16 -9.86 16.76
C TRP A 82 22.72 -8.99 15.57
N PHE A 83 21.99 -7.91 15.84
CA PHE A 83 21.55 -6.97 14.81
C PHE A 83 22.70 -6.16 14.21
N GLU A 84 23.72 -5.84 15.00
CA GLU A 84 24.85 -5.02 14.54
C GLU A 84 25.92 -5.84 13.81
N SER A 85 25.99 -7.13 14.10
CA SER A 85 26.80 -8.09 13.34
C SER A 85 26.18 -8.39 11.96
N ASN A 86 24.84 -8.40 11.85
CA ASN A 86 24.15 -8.86 10.64
C ASN A 86 23.58 -7.74 9.75
N PHE A 87 23.42 -6.51 10.25
CA PHE A 87 22.92 -5.39 9.45
C PHE A 87 24.07 -4.41 9.14
N PRO A 88 24.65 -4.45 7.92
CA PRO A 88 25.57 -3.41 7.48
C PRO A 88 24.89 -2.04 7.56
N PHE A 89 25.66 -0.98 7.84
CA PHE A 89 25.20 0.42 7.76
C PHE A 89 24.47 0.74 6.43
N VAL A 90 24.84 0.02 5.37
CA VAL A 90 24.22 0.07 4.05
C VAL A 90 22.72 -0.25 4.10
N LEU A 91 22.31 -1.23 4.90
CA LEU A 91 20.92 -1.67 4.98
C LEU A 91 20.05 -0.62 5.69
N ALA A 92 20.57 0.03 6.75
CA ALA A 92 19.90 1.14 7.40
C ALA A 92 19.65 2.30 6.40
N THR A 93 20.67 2.66 5.63
CA THR A 93 20.56 3.72 4.60
C THR A 93 19.62 3.31 3.45
N PHE A 94 19.60 2.03 3.09
CA PHE A 94 18.72 1.51 2.04
C PHE A 94 17.24 1.58 2.47
N ILE A 95 16.93 1.15 3.70
CA ILE A 95 15.57 1.18 4.25
C ILE A 95 15.06 2.61 4.35
N ASP A 96 15.88 3.54 4.84
CA ASP A 96 15.51 4.96 4.96
C ASP A 96 15.14 5.54 3.59
N ARG A 97 15.94 5.26 2.56
CA ARG A 97 15.63 5.66 1.17
C ARG A 97 14.42 4.93 0.58
N LEU A 98 14.22 3.67 0.91
CA LEU A 98 13.11 2.85 0.42
C LEU A 98 11.76 3.37 0.93
N ILE A 99 11.67 3.76 2.20
CA ILE A 99 10.44 4.28 2.81
C ILE A 99 9.99 5.56 2.11
N VAL A 100 10.92 6.46 1.79
CA VAL A 100 10.64 7.71 1.07
C VAL A 100 10.06 7.46 -0.32
N VAL A 101 10.49 6.40 -1.02
CA VAL A 101 9.97 6.02 -2.35
C VAL A 101 8.67 5.23 -2.24
N LEU A 102 8.54 4.34 -1.25
CA LEU A 102 7.36 3.50 -1.07
C LEU A 102 6.13 4.30 -0.66
N LEU A 103 6.29 5.33 0.19
CA LEU A 103 5.17 6.19 0.62
C LEU A 103 4.34 6.74 -0.55
N PRO A 104 4.91 7.49 -1.51
CA PRO A 104 4.14 8.02 -2.64
C PRO A 104 3.63 6.91 -3.57
N LEU A 105 4.41 5.83 -3.77
CA LEU A 105 3.97 4.69 -4.58
C LEU A 105 2.71 4.04 -3.99
N PHE A 106 2.69 3.87 -2.67
CA PHE A 106 1.57 3.27 -1.96
C PHE A 106 0.36 4.20 -1.96
N SER A 107 0.56 5.51 -1.86
CA SER A 107 -0.50 6.51 -2.03
C SER A 107 -1.13 6.42 -3.43
N ILE A 108 -0.32 6.39 -4.49
CA ILE A 108 -0.81 6.29 -5.88
C ILE A 108 -1.54 4.96 -6.09
N TYR A 109 -0.96 3.85 -5.62
CA TYR A 109 -1.56 2.52 -5.71
C TYR A 109 -2.92 2.47 -5.02
N THR A 110 -3.04 3.06 -3.83
CA THR A 110 -4.30 3.11 -3.07
C THR A 110 -5.37 3.91 -3.82
N ILE A 111 -5.01 5.05 -4.41
CA ILE A 111 -5.92 5.87 -5.21
C ILE A 111 -6.37 5.11 -6.46
N PHE A 112 -5.42 4.53 -7.21
CA PHE A 112 -5.70 3.80 -8.44
C PHE A 112 -6.56 2.56 -8.18
N ARG A 113 -6.29 1.82 -7.10
CA ARG A 113 -7.10 0.66 -6.70
C ARG A 113 -8.50 1.05 -6.25
N SER A 114 -8.69 2.24 -5.68
CA SER A 114 -10.00 2.72 -5.23
C SER A 114 -10.86 3.27 -6.37
N ILE A 115 -10.23 3.81 -7.43
CA ILE A 115 -10.94 4.41 -8.57
C ILE A 115 -11.62 3.38 -9.48
N LEU A 116 -11.19 2.12 -9.51
CA LEU A 116 -11.83 1.09 -10.34
C LEU A 116 -13.16 0.56 -9.76
N PRO A 117 -13.24 0.08 -8.49
CA PRO A 117 -14.45 -0.53 -7.95
C PRO A 117 -15.57 0.47 -7.65
N VAL A 118 -15.24 1.70 -7.23
CA VAL A 118 -16.24 2.74 -6.93
C VAL A 118 -17.06 3.13 -8.17
N TYR A 119 -16.44 3.08 -9.36
CA TYR A 119 -17.13 3.44 -10.60
C TYR A 119 -18.04 2.31 -11.10
N SER A 120 -17.64 1.05 -10.94
CA SER A 120 -18.51 -0.08 -11.30
C SER A 120 -19.77 -0.19 -10.44
N LEU A 121 -19.68 0.15 -9.14
CA LEU A 121 -20.80 0.03 -8.20
C LEU A 121 -21.94 1.00 -8.51
N ASN A 122 -21.61 2.26 -8.82
CA ASN A 122 -22.62 3.28 -9.15
C ASN A 122 -23.41 2.91 -10.42
N VAL A 123 -22.72 2.37 -11.42
CA VAL A 123 -23.36 1.97 -12.69
C VAL A 123 -24.23 0.73 -12.51
N GLN A 124 -23.77 -0.28 -11.76
CA GLN A 124 -24.58 -1.49 -11.50
C GLN A 124 -25.89 -1.16 -10.79
N LEU A 125 -25.86 -0.32 -9.75
CA LEU A 125 -27.06 0.04 -8.99
C LEU A 125 -28.08 0.84 -9.81
N GLN A 126 -27.62 1.71 -10.72
CA GLN A 126 -28.52 2.47 -11.59
C GLN A 126 -29.13 1.60 -12.70
N THR A 127 -28.33 0.78 -13.36
CA THR A 127 -28.81 -0.11 -14.43
C THR A 127 -29.87 -1.08 -13.92
N THR A 128 -29.69 -1.66 -12.71
CA THR A 128 -30.71 -2.53 -12.11
C THR A 128 -32.03 -1.80 -11.89
N ARG A 129 -32.01 -0.54 -11.43
CA ARG A 129 -33.24 0.24 -11.21
C ARG A 129 -34.01 0.47 -12.50
N TRP A 130 -33.35 0.88 -13.59
CA TRP A 130 -34.03 1.09 -14.87
C TRP A 130 -34.61 -0.19 -15.44
N TYR A 131 -33.88 -1.31 -15.33
CA TYR A 131 -34.40 -2.61 -15.73
C TYR A 131 -35.64 -3.02 -14.92
N THR A 132 -35.63 -2.79 -13.60
CA THR A 132 -36.80 -3.11 -12.76
C THR A 132 -38.03 -2.28 -13.14
N THR A 133 -37.87 -1.01 -13.50
CA THR A 133 -38.98 -0.15 -13.95
C THR A 133 -39.54 -0.63 -15.29
N ILE A 134 -38.67 -0.94 -16.27
CA ILE A 134 -39.11 -1.42 -17.59
C ILE A 134 -39.80 -2.78 -17.48
N SER A 135 -39.24 -3.73 -16.73
CA SER A 135 -39.87 -5.04 -16.50
C SER A 135 -41.16 -4.96 -15.70
N ALA A 136 -41.32 -3.95 -14.83
CA ALA A 136 -42.59 -3.73 -14.13
C ALA A 136 -43.68 -3.28 -15.11
N ILE A 137 -43.36 -2.37 -16.03
CA ILE A 137 -44.30 -1.91 -17.07
C ILE A 137 -44.64 -3.08 -18.02
N ASP A 138 -43.65 -3.79 -18.56
CA ASP A 138 -43.85 -4.89 -19.52
C ASP A 138 -44.76 -6.00 -18.98
N ARG A 139 -44.69 -6.31 -17.68
CA ARG A 139 -45.54 -7.34 -17.05
C ARG A 139 -47.00 -6.95 -16.90
N HIS A 140 -47.32 -5.66 -16.90
CA HIS A 140 -48.69 -5.18 -16.62
C HIS A 140 -49.38 -4.60 -17.85
N ILE A 141 -48.71 -4.53 -19.02
CA ILE A 141 -49.24 -3.95 -20.26
C ILE A 141 -50.65 -4.49 -20.55
N ASP A 142 -50.81 -5.81 -20.57
CA ASP A 142 -52.08 -6.45 -20.97
C ASP A 142 -53.25 -6.15 -20.01
N THR A 143 -52.96 -5.70 -18.79
CA THR A 143 -53.95 -5.42 -17.73
C THR A 143 -54.19 -3.92 -17.51
N MET A 144 -53.42 -3.05 -18.17
CA MET A 144 -53.51 -1.60 -17.98
C MET A 144 -54.77 -1.03 -18.63
N THR A 145 -55.37 -0.08 -17.94
CA THR A 145 -56.40 0.82 -18.48
C THR A 145 -55.79 1.86 -19.43
N LEU A 146 -56.63 2.59 -20.16
CA LEU A 146 -56.17 3.60 -21.12
C LEU A 146 -55.34 4.71 -20.44
N GLU A 147 -55.77 5.15 -19.26
CA GLU A 147 -55.08 6.19 -18.47
C GLU A 147 -53.74 5.69 -17.91
N GLU A 148 -53.69 4.44 -17.43
CA GLU A 148 -52.44 3.81 -16.95
C GLU A 148 -51.42 3.59 -18.07
N THR A 149 -51.91 3.26 -19.28
CA THR A 149 -51.10 3.10 -20.50
C THR A 149 -50.43 4.43 -20.87
N GLU A 150 -51.18 5.54 -20.87
CA GLU A 150 -50.64 6.88 -21.17
C GLU A 150 -49.61 7.33 -20.10
N HIS A 151 -49.86 7.02 -18.83
CA HIS A 151 -48.92 7.32 -17.77
C HIS A 151 -47.63 6.49 -17.88
N ALA A 152 -47.73 5.22 -18.26
CA ALA A 152 -46.58 4.34 -18.50
C ALA A 152 -45.71 4.82 -19.68
N GLU A 153 -46.32 5.30 -20.77
CA GLU A 153 -45.60 5.92 -21.89
C GLU A 153 -44.80 7.15 -21.45
N GLN A 154 -45.43 8.05 -20.68
CA GLN A 154 -44.74 9.24 -20.16
C GLN A 154 -43.57 8.89 -19.23
N GLN A 155 -43.72 7.86 -18.39
CA GLN A 155 -42.64 7.37 -17.55
C GLN A 155 -41.47 6.81 -18.37
N LEU A 156 -41.77 6.08 -19.45
CA LEU A 156 -40.77 5.48 -20.32
C LEU A 156 -40.00 6.55 -21.13
N ASP A 157 -40.67 7.59 -21.61
CA ASP A 157 -40.04 8.71 -22.33
C ASP A 157 -39.10 9.52 -21.42
N ARG A 158 -39.48 9.75 -20.15
CA ARG A 158 -38.60 10.38 -19.15
C ARG A 158 -37.35 9.53 -18.90
N LEU A 159 -37.52 8.22 -18.73
CA LEU A 159 -36.43 7.28 -18.52
C LEU A 159 -35.46 7.26 -19.73
N GLN A 160 -35.98 7.25 -20.96
CA GLN A 160 -35.17 7.31 -22.17
C GLN A 160 -34.36 8.62 -22.27
N HIS A 161 -34.96 9.75 -21.89
CA HIS A 161 -34.30 11.05 -21.87
C HIS A 161 -33.16 11.07 -20.84
N ASP A 162 -33.41 10.59 -19.62
CA ASP A 162 -32.41 10.54 -18.54
C ASP A 162 -31.23 9.62 -18.89
N VAL A 163 -31.49 8.45 -19.48
CA VAL A 163 -30.46 7.51 -19.95
C VAL A 163 -29.59 8.11 -21.06
N THR A 164 -30.15 8.97 -21.91
CA THR A 164 -29.44 9.51 -23.08
C THR A 164 -28.66 10.80 -22.78
N HIS A 165 -29.18 11.67 -21.92
CA HIS A 165 -28.64 13.03 -21.72
C HIS A 165 -27.94 13.27 -20.39
N ARG A 166 -28.32 12.57 -19.30
CA ARG A 166 -27.80 12.95 -17.97
C ARG A 166 -26.50 12.27 -17.58
N ILE A 167 -26.06 11.23 -18.29
CA ILE A 167 -25.01 10.36 -17.78
C ILE A 167 -23.89 10.19 -18.80
N THR A 168 -22.76 10.82 -18.52
CA THR A 168 -21.49 10.60 -19.21
C THR A 168 -20.99 9.19 -18.88
N LEU A 169 -21.56 8.17 -19.52
CA LEU A 169 -21.22 6.78 -19.27
C LEU A 169 -19.87 6.43 -19.96
N PRO A 170 -18.92 5.81 -19.25
CA PRO A 170 -17.70 5.29 -19.86
C PRO A 170 -18.00 4.28 -20.98
N PHE A 171 -17.14 4.23 -22.00
CA PHE A 171 -17.30 3.35 -23.17
C PHE A 171 -17.58 1.88 -22.81
N LEU A 172 -16.99 1.38 -21.72
CA LEU A 172 -17.20 0.01 -21.20
C LEU A 172 -18.67 -0.36 -20.95
N PHE A 173 -19.56 0.62 -20.75
CA PHE A 173 -20.98 0.40 -20.44
C PHE A 173 -21.92 0.68 -21.62
N MET A 174 -21.40 1.07 -22.79
CA MET A 174 -22.18 1.31 -23.99
C MET A 174 -23.09 0.12 -24.33
N GLY A 175 -22.58 -1.11 -24.21
CA GLY A 175 -23.36 -2.33 -24.51
C GLY A 175 -24.65 -2.45 -23.68
N SER A 176 -24.61 -2.14 -22.38
CA SER A 176 -25.80 -2.19 -21.53
C SER A 176 -26.82 -1.11 -21.89
N VAL A 177 -26.37 0.09 -22.26
CA VAL A 177 -27.23 1.19 -22.70
C VAL A 177 -27.93 0.86 -24.01
N TYR A 178 -27.21 0.28 -24.97
CA TYR A 178 -27.81 -0.14 -26.24
C TYR A 178 -28.89 -1.20 -26.03
N THR A 179 -28.63 -2.21 -25.19
CA THR A 179 -29.65 -3.23 -24.85
C THR A 179 -30.86 -2.61 -24.14
N LEU A 180 -30.66 -1.61 -23.29
CA LEU A 180 -31.75 -0.89 -22.63
C LEU A 180 -32.61 -0.11 -23.63
N LYS A 181 -31.99 0.59 -24.58
CA LYS A 181 -32.69 1.31 -25.67
C LYS A 181 -33.54 0.37 -26.52
N ILE A 182 -33.04 -0.84 -26.80
CA ILE A 182 -33.79 -1.88 -27.52
C ILE A 182 -35.03 -2.30 -26.73
N HIS A 183 -34.90 -2.59 -25.43
CA HIS A 183 -36.04 -2.97 -24.59
C HIS A 183 -37.06 -1.84 -24.44
N ILE A 184 -36.63 -0.59 -24.25
CA ILE A 184 -37.52 0.57 -24.19
C ILE A 184 -38.35 0.66 -25.47
N ARG A 185 -37.70 0.54 -26.65
CA ARG A 185 -38.41 0.57 -27.93
C ARG A 185 -39.43 -0.56 -28.05
N LEU A 186 -39.07 -1.78 -27.64
CA LEU A 186 -39.96 -2.93 -27.68
C LEU A 186 -41.21 -2.72 -26.81
N VAL A 187 -41.02 -2.25 -25.58
CA VAL A 187 -42.11 -1.99 -24.63
C VAL A 187 -43.01 -0.86 -25.12
N LYS A 188 -42.42 0.19 -25.72
CA LYS A 188 -43.17 1.30 -26.32
C LYS A 188 -44.09 0.82 -27.45
N THR A 189 -43.59 0.00 -28.37
CA THR A 189 -44.41 -0.58 -29.44
C THR A 189 -45.55 -1.42 -28.89
N ARG A 190 -45.32 -2.21 -27.83
CA ARG A 190 -46.39 -2.99 -27.18
C ARG A 190 -47.46 -2.12 -26.51
N LEU A 191 -47.07 -1.02 -25.87
CA LEU A 191 -48.00 -0.03 -25.29
C LEU A 191 -48.85 0.63 -26.37
N GLU A 192 -48.23 1.03 -27.49
CA GLU A 192 -48.93 1.62 -28.64
C GLU A 192 -49.96 0.63 -29.23
N ASP A 193 -49.58 -0.64 -29.39
CA ASP A 193 -50.46 -1.70 -29.87
C ASP A 193 -51.65 -1.96 -28.91
N HIS A 194 -51.39 -2.03 -27.60
CA HIS A 194 -52.42 -2.22 -26.57
C HIS A 194 -53.40 -1.04 -26.52
N ARG A 195 -52.89 0.19 -26.56
CA ARG A 195 -53.72 1.41 -26.65
C ARG A 195 -54.63 1.38 -27.86
N ALA A 196 -54.09 1.00 -29.02
CA ALA A 196 -54.86 0.88 -30.26
C ALA A 196 -55.95 -0.20 -30.16
N ALA A 197 -55.73 -1.28 -29.39
CA ALA A 197 -56.74 -2.30 -29.12
C ALA A 197 -57.85 -1.79 -28.19
N LEU A 198 -57.50 -1.09 -27.11
CA LEU A 198 -58.46 -0.48 -26.18
C LEU A 198 -59.35 0.57 -26.86
N LEU A 199 -58.77 1.43 -27.70
CA LEU A 199 -59.53 2.42 -28.47
C LEU A 199 -60.51 1.77 -29.46
N ARG A 200 -60.10 0.66 -30.11
CA ARG A 200 -60.99 -0.12 -30.97
C ARG A 200 -62.14 -0.77 -30.20
N GLN A 201 -61.88 -1.29 -29.00
CA GLN A 201 -62.94 -1.82 -28.13
C GLN A 201 -63.93 -0.73 -27.70
N ALA A 202 -63.43 0.44 -27.29
CA ALA A 202 -64.28 1.57 -26.91
C ALA A 202 -65.19 2.04 -28.06
N GLN A 203 -64.67 2.08 -29.29
CA GLN A 203 -65.44 2.43 -30.48
C GLN A 203 -66.50 1.38 -30.84
N THR A 204 -66.17 0.09 -30.72
CA THR A 204 -67.10 -1.02 -31.04
C THR A 204 -68.28 -1.07 -30.05
N SER A 205 -68.01 -0.81 -28.76
CA SER A 205 -69.06 -0.71 -27.74
C SER A 205 -70.00 0.46 -27.98
N ALA A 206 -69.46 1.63 -28.35
CA ALA A 206 -70.27 2.82 -28.66
C ALA A 206 -71.19 2.61 -29.88
N THR A 207 -70.72 1.91 -30.93
CA THR A 207 -71.55 1.61 -32.11
C THR A 207 -72.61 0.53 -31.88
N THR A 208 -72.48 -0.28 -30.82
CA THR A 208 -73.45 -1.34 -30.51
C THR A 208 -74.64 -0.80 -29.70
N GLU A 209 -74.44 0.25 -28.88
CA GLU A 209 -75.51 0.93 -28.14
C GLU A 209 -76.36 1.87 -29.03
N GLU A 210 -75.83 2.37 -30.14
CA GLU A 210 -76.56 3.25 -31.06
C GLU A 210 -77.48 2.51 -32.04
N SER A 211 -77.41 1.16 -32.10
CA SER A 211 -78.17 0.33 -33.03
C SER A 211 -79.26 -0.54 -32.38
N THR A 212 -79.53 -0.34 -31.09
CA THR A 212 -80.66 -0.94 -30.33
C THR A 212 -81.67 0.12 -29.93
#